data_AF-A0A1I6NUJ4-F1
#
_entry.id   AF-A0A1I6NUJ4-F1
#
_cell.length_a   1.000
_cell.length_b   1.000
_cell.length_c   1.000
_cell.angle_alpha   90.00
_cell.angle_beta   90.00
_cell.angle_gamma   90.00
#
_symmetry.space_group_name_H-M   'P 1'
#
loop_
_entity.id
_entity.type
_entity.pdbx_description
1 polymer ?
#
loop_
_entity_poly.entity_id
_entity_poly.type
_entity_poly.pdbx_seq_one_letter_code
_entity_poly.pdbx_strand_id
1 'polypeptide(L)' 'MLAKQQDRSQHSLFFSLESTLNHKHPLFILANKIDWEMFEREFSPLYCPDNGRPAKPIRLMVGLLILKHIRDLSD' A
#
# COMPACT_ATOMS: atom_id res chain seq x y z
N MET A 1 22.35 -43.29 3.77
CA MET A 1 21.75 -42.37 4.75
C MET A 1 21.11 -41.23 3.95
N LEU A 2 19.79 -41.12 3.92
CA LEU A 2 19.13 -40.04 3.18
C LEU A 2 19.33 -38.72 3.94
N ALA A 3 19.86 -37.71 3.25
CA ALA A 3 19.97 -36.37 3.79
C ALA A 3 18.56 -35.79 4.03
N LYS A 4 18.29 -35.40 5.27
CA LYS A 4 17.03 -34.76 5.67
C LYS A 4 16.95 -33.39 4.99
N GLN A 5 15.96 -33.19 4.13
CA GLN A 5 15.65 -31.85 3.61
C GLN A 5 15.32 -30.95 4.80
N GLN A 6 16.13 -29.92 4.98
CA GLN A 6 15.92 -28.91 6.00
C GLN A 6 14.83 -27.99 5.47
N ASP A 7 13.60 -28.21 5.93
CA ASP A 7 12.48 -27.33 5.65
C ASP A 7 12.81 -25.94 6.20
N ARG A 8 13.01 -24.99 5.28
CA ARG A 8 13.48 -23.64 5.57
C ARG A 8 12.31 -22.68 5.51
N SER A 9 11.18 -23.06 6.10
CA SER A 9 10.00 -22.19 6.19
C SER A 9 9.65 -21.82 7.63
N GLN A 10 10.65 -21.43 8.43
CA GLN A 10 10.34 -20.55 9.56
C GLN A 10 10.12 -19.15 8.99
N HIS A 11 8.93 -18.93 8.42
CA HIS A 11 8.47 -17.60 8.06
C HIS A 11 8.48 -16.76 9.34
N SER A 12 9.41 -15.82 9.43
CA SER A 12 9.47 -14.90 10.55
C SER A 12 8.11 -14.23 10.73
N LEU A 13 7.67 -14.04 11.98
CA LEU A 13 6.50 -13.23 12.33
C LEU A 13 6.59 -11.75 11.87
N PHE A 14 7.69 -11.37 11.23
CA PHE A 14 8.00 -10.06 10.70
C PHE A 14 7.99 -10.04 9.17
N PHE A 15 6.89 -10.49 8.54
CA PHE A 15 6.70 -10.25 7.11
C PHE A 15 5.93 -8.93 6.90
N SER A 16 6.36 -8.13 5.93
CA SER A 16 5.63 -6.92 5.55
C SER A 16 4.38 -7.31 4.75
N LEU A 17 3.29 -6.53 4.84
CA LEU A 17 2.11 -6.75 3.99
C LEU A 17 2.45 -6.69 2.50
N GLU A 18 3.48 -5.94 2.13
CA GLU A 18 3.97 -5.89 0.76
C GLU A 18 4.49 -7.25 0.28
N SER A 19 5.20 -7.99 1.14
CA SER A 19 5.76 -9.30 0.81
C SER A 19 4.71 -10.38 0.55
N THR A 20 3.46 -10.20 1.01
CA THR A 20 2.36 -11.13 0.74
C THR A 20 1.61 -10.82 -0.56
N LEU A 21 1.87 -9.69 -1.19
CA LEU A 21 1.20 -9.27 -2.42
C LEU A 21 1.86 -9.89 -3.66
N ASN A 22 1.05 -10.06 -4.71
CA ASN A 22 1.56 -10.45 -6.02
C ASN A 22 2.30 -9.27 -6.67
N HIS A 23 3.64 -9.38 -6.76
CA HIS A 23 4.50 -8.34 -7.30
C HIS A 23 4.31 -8.11 -8.81
N LYS A 24 3.69 -9.05 -9.52
CA LYS A 24 3.33 -8.92 -10.94
C LYS A 24 1.97 -8.26 -11.16
N HIS A 25 1.21 -7.99 -10.08
CA HIS A 25 -0.11 -7.39 -10.21
C HIS A 25 0.01 -5.94 -10.72
N PRO A 26 -0.77 -5.51 -11.72
CA PRO A 26 -0.67 -4.17 -12.29
C PRO A 26 -0.74 -3.03 -11.27
N LEU A 27 -1.64 -3.15 -10.27
CA LEU A 27 -1.76 -2.15 -9.19
C LEU A 27 -0.55 -2.11 -8.25
N PHE A 28 0.14 -3.25 -8.05
CA PHE A 28 1.36 -3.28 -7.25
C PHE A 28 2.49 -2.55 -7.98
N ILE A 29 2.63 -2.82 -9.28
CA ILE A 29 3.62 -2.14 -10.13
C ILE A 29 3.31 -0.64 -10.20
N LEU A 30 2.03 -0.27 -10.39
CA LEU A 30 1.60 1.12 -10.44
C LEU A 30 1.89 1.84 -9.12
N ALA A 31 1.54 1.24 -7.99
CA ALA A 31 1.77 1.84 -6.68
C ALA A 31 3.26 2.12 -6.40
N ASN A 32 4.17 1.34 -6.98
CA ASN A 32 5.61 1.56 -6.87
C ASN A 32 6.16 2.60 -7.85
N LYS A 33 5.39 3.01 -8.87
CA LYS A 33 5.79 4.04 -9.85
C LYS A 33 5.27 5.43 -9.50
N ILE A 34 4.28 5.53 -8.62
CA ILE A 34 3.68 6.80 -8.21
C ILE A 34 4.61 7.50 -7.22
N ASP A 35 4.91 8.78 -7.46
CA ASP A 35 5.58 9.65 -6.49
C ASP A 35 4.57 10.08 -5.41
N TRP A 36 4.47 9.28 -4.34
CA TRP A 36 3.56 9.55 -3.22
C TRP A 36 3.92 10.80 -2.42
N GLU A 37 5.19 11.20 -2.39
CA GLU A 37 5.63 12.39 -1.64
C GLU A 37 5.15 13.68 -2.29
N MET A 38 5.02 13.70 -3.63
CA MET A 38 4.35 14.80 -4.32
C MET A 38 2.92 14.99 -3.80
N PHE A 39 2.13 13.93 -3.70
CA PHE A 39 0.76 14.02 -3.20
C PHE A 39 0.71 14.41 -1.73
N GLU A 40 1.59 13.88 -0.89
CA GLU A 40 1.64 14.31 0.52
C GLU A 40 1.93 15.81 0.63
N ARG A 41 2.88 16.35 -0.15
CA ARG A 41 3.22 17.79 -0.12
C ARG A 41 2.09 18.68 -0.62
N GLU A 42 1.44 18.32 -1.72
CA GLU A 42 0.39 19.15 -2.32
C GLU A 42 -0.93 19.09 -1.53
N PHE A 43 -1.25 17.94 -0.94
CA PHE A 43 -2.54 17.76 -0.26
C PHE A 43 -2.47 18.04 1.25
N SER A 44 -1.31 17.90 1.91
CA SER A 44 -1.20 18.19 3.35
C SER A 44 -1.71 19.58 3.77
N PRO A 45 -1.44 20.67 3.03
CA PRO A 45 -1.94 22.00 3.37
C PRO A 45 -3.47 22.15 3.30
N LEU A 46 -4.15 21.23 2.61
CA LEU A 46 -5.62 21.23 2.49
C LEU A 46 -6.29 20.66 3.75
N TYR A 47 -5.52 20.02 4.63
CA TYR A 47 -6.02 19.50 5.90
C TYR A 47 -5.69 20.46 7.04
N CYS A 48 -6.60 20.52 8.02
CA CYS A 48 -6.37 21.31 9.22
C CYS A 48 -5.24 20.68 10.06
N PRO A 49 -4.20 21.45 10.44
CA PRO A 49 -3.04 20.90 11.13
C PRO A 49 -3.32 20.58 12.61
N ASP A 50 -4.24 21.31 13.24
CA ASP A 50 -4.35 21.39 14.70
C ASP A 50 -5.79 21.21 15.23
N ASN A 51 -6.79 21.14 14.35
CA ASN A 51 -8.18 20.96 14.74
C ASN A 51 -8.84 19.76 14.05
N GLY A 52 -9.65 19.02 14.79
CA GLY A 52 -10.40 17.88 14.28
C GLY A 52 -9.62 16.56 14.25
N ARG A 53 -10.07 15.63 13.39
CA ARG A 53 -9.45 14.30 13.25
C ARG A 53 -8.18 14.42 12.39
N PRO A 54 -7.05 13.80 12.81
CA PRO A 54 -5.83 13.79 12.01
C PRO A 54 -6.06 13.28 10.59
N ALA A 55 -5.37 13.89 9.62
CA ALA A 55 -5.38 13.46 8.24
C ALA A 55 -4.94 11.98 8.14
N LYS A 56 -5.64 11.22 7.29
CA LYS A 56 -5.17 9.90 6.89
C LYS A 56 -4.05 10.08 5.86
N PRO A 57 -3.12 9.11 5.73
CA PRO A 57 -2.12 9.15 4.67
C PRO A 57 -2.80 9.35 3.32
N ILE A 58 -2.33 10.32 2.52
CA ILE A 58 -2.92 10.68 1.23
C ILE A 58 -2.89 9.48 0.28
N ARG A 59 -1.83 8.68 0.35
CA ARG A 59 -1.72 7.39 -0.36
C ARG A 59 -2.94 6.48 -0.12
N LEU A 60 -3.45 6.40 1.11
CA LEU A 60 -4.62 5.59 1.42
C LEU A 60 -5.85 6.14 0.71
N MET A 61 -6.09 7.44 0.79
CA MET A 61 -7.26 8.09 0.18
C MET A 61 -7.24 7.95 -1.34
N VAL A 62 -6.11 8.27 -1.98
CA VAL A 62 -5.92 8.10 -3.43
C VAL A 62 -6.08 6.64 -3.85
N GLY A 63 -5.51 5.70 -3.09
CA GLY A 63 -5.66 4.27 -3.35
C GLY A 63 -7.12 3.81 -3.32
N LEU A 64 -7.90 4.28 -2.34
CA LEU A 64 -9.33 3.97 -2.26
C LEU A 64 -10.13 4.54 -3.42
N LEU A 65 -9.81 5.76 -3.89
CA LEU A 65 -10.48 6.36 -5.05
C LEU A 65 -10.19 5.57 -6.34
N ILE A 66 -8.94 5.16 -6.55
CA ILE A 66 -8.56 4.30 -7.69
C ILE A 66 -9.33 2.97 -7.63
N LEU A 67 -9.40 2.34 -6.44
CA LEU A 67 -10.14 1.10 -6.25
C LEU A 67 -11.64 1.27 -6.50
N LYS A 68 -12.24 2.37 -6.04
CA LYS A 68 -13.64 2.71 -6.28
C LYS A 68 -13.92 2.83 -7.78
N HIS A 69 -13.06 3.52 -8.51
CA HIS A 69 -13.18 3.67 -9.96
C HIS A 69 -13.04 2.34 -10.70
N ILE A 70 -12.02 1.53 -10.39
CA ILE A 70 -11.80 0.21 -11.04
C ILE A 70 -12.96 -0.76 -10.82
N ARG A 71 -13.70 -0.60 -9.72
CA ARG A 71 -14.84 -1.46 -9.36
C ARG A 71 -16.18 -0.94 -9.87
N ASP A 72 -16.18 0.10 -10.70
CA ASP A 72 -17.38 0.79 -11.16
C ASP A 72 -18.30 1.23 -10.01
N LEU A 73 -17.68 1.56 -8.87
CA LEU A 73 -18.37 2.10 -7.69
C LEU A 73 -18.29 3.63 -7.66
N SER A 74 -17.53 4.22 -8.59
CA SER A 74 -17.55 5.66 -8.84
C SER A 74 -18.81 6.01 -9.60
N ASP A 75 -19.40 7.16 -9.23
CA ASP A 75 -20.37 7.86 -10.07
C ASP A 75 -19.64 8.42 -11.31
#